data_AF-A0A0F9IKS8-F1
#
_entry.id   AF-A0A0F9IKS8-F1
#
_cell.length_a   1.000
_cell.length_b   1.000
_cell.length_c   1.000
_cell.angle_alpha   90.00
_cell.angle_beta   90.00
_cell.angle_gamma   90.00
#
_symmetry.space_group_name_H-M   'P 1'
#
loop_
_entity.id
_entity.type
_entity.pdbx_description
1 polymer ?
#
loop_
_entity_poly.entity_id
_entity_poly.type
_entity_poly.pdbx_seq_one_letter_code
_entity_poly.pdbx_strand_id
1 'polypeptide(L)'
;MAFYSIFKSDGTLLTTVTDGTVNSTAASIKFIGRGIVDYGQDVAENRLHVLESFANTTSPSNPVTGQLWWDTTTNVLKVFDGSTFVLADLDNGLVKNFIEPTETAVINSKHQLIVNDEYVIEAGGTLIIEANASLVILGVI
;
A
#
# COMPACT_ATOMS: atom_id res chain seq x y z
N MET A 1 -22.89 3.84 32.72
CA MET A 1 -21.69 4.56 32.25
C MET A 1 -22.02 5.20 30.92
N ALA A 2 -21.58 6.44 30.69
CA ALA A 2 -21.70 7.07 29.38
C ALA A 2 -20.61 6.54 28.44
N PHE A 3 -20.85 6.61 27.15
CA PHE A 3 -19.92 6.21 26.10
C PHE A 3 -20.01 7.21 24.94
N TYR A 4 -19.05 7.14 24.03
CA TYR A 4 -19.11 7.83 22.75
C TYR A 4 -18.80 6.86 21.60
N SER A 5 -19.30 7.19 20.42
CA SER A 5 -19.12 6.39 19.20
C SER A 5 -18.02 6.97 18.33
N ILE A 6 -17.27 6.09 17.68
CA ILE A 6 -16.21 6.44 16.73
C ILE A 6 -16.60 5.90 15.37
N PHE A 7 -16.65 6.79 14.39
CA PHE A 7 -17.00 6.46 13.01
C PHE A 7 -15.77 6.53 12.12
N LYS A 8 -15.74 5.66 11.11
CA LYS A 8 -14.80 5.79 10.00
C LYS A 8 -15.20 6.95 9.10
N SER A 9 -14.30 7.36 8.22
CA SER A 9 -14.55 8.42 7.24
C SER A 9 -15.70 8.12 6.27
N ASP A 10 -16.03 6.84 6.06
CA ASP A 10 -17.18 6.39 5.26
C ASP A 10 -18.52 6.44 6.03
N GLY A 11 -18.50 6.87 7.30
CA GLY A 11 -19.68 6.96 8.15
C GLY A 11 -20.05 5.66 8.87
N THR A 12 -19.34 4.55 8.64
CA THR A 12 -19.58 3.29 9.36
C THR A 12 -19.06 3.37 10.80
N LEU A 13 -19.77 2.74 11.74
CA LEU A 13 -19.34 2.68 13.13
C LEU A 13 -18.11 1.76 13.24
N LEU A 14 -17.00 2.27 13.75
CA LEU A 14 -15.81 1.48 14.06
C LEU A 14 -15.94 0.82 15.44
N THR A 15 -16.21 1.61 16.47
CA THR A 15 -16.33 1.13 17.85
C THR A 15 -17.01 2.16 18.74
N THR A 16 -17.33 1.75 19.96
CA THR A 16 -17.77 2.64 21.05
C THR A 16 -16.77 2.59 22.19
N VAL A 17 -16.51 3.72 22.83
CA VAL A 17 -15.59 3.82 23.96
C VAL A 17 -16.37 4.25 25.19
N THR A 18 -16.28 3.42 26.23
CA THR A 18 -16.93 3.68 27.52
C THR A 18 -16.04 4.57 28.39
N ASP A 19 -16.65 5.45 29.17
CA ASP A 19 -15.93 6.27 30.14
C ASP A 19 -15.15 5.38 31.14
N GLY A 20 -13.96 5.84 31.53
CA GLY A 20 -13.06 5.09 32.42
C GLY A 20 -12.36 3.90 31.77
N THR A 21 -12.43 3.73 30.45
CA THR A 21 -11.76 2.65 29.73
C THR A 21 -10.89 3.17 28.57
N VAL A 22 -9.92 2.37 28.14
CA VAL A 22 -9.17 2.59 26.90
C VAL A 22 -9.45 1.43 25.95
N ASN A 23 -9.81 1.74 24.71
CA ASN A 23 -9.96 0.75 23.65
C ASN A 23 -8.69 0.72 22.81
N SER A 24 -7.94 -0.39 22.88
CA SER A 24 -6.69 -0.62 22.15
C SER A 24 -6.81 -1.71 21.07
N THR A 25 -8.03 -2.16 20.77
CA THR A 25 -8.28 -3.32 19.90
C THR A 25 -9.04 -2.97 18.63
N ALA A 26 -9.74 -1.83 18.59
CA ALA A 26 -10.51 -1.43 17.42
C ALA A 26 -9.66 -0.86 16.28
N ALA A 27 -8.48 -0.32 16.58
CA ALA A 27 -7.56 0.26 15.60
C ALA A 27 -6.11 0.17 16.11
N SER A 28 -5.16 0.63 15.29
CA SER A 28 -3.74 0.70 15.65
C SER A 28 -3.40 1.85 16.60
N ILE A 29 -4.38 2.70 16.92
CA ILE A 29 -4.30 3.74 17.94
C ILE A 29 -5.22 3.40 19.10
N LYS A 30 -4.90 3.92 20.28
CA LYS A 30 -5.76 3.80 21.46
C LYS A 30 -6.88 4.83 21.40
N PHE A 31 -8.12 4.43 21.62
CA PHE A 31 -9.21 5.37 21.84
C PHE A 31 -9.50 5.49 23.33
N ILE A 32 -9.43 6.71 23.86
CA ILE A 32 -9.40 6.97 25.30
C ILE A 32 -10.77 7.44 25.77
N GLY A 33 -11.34 6.75 26.77
CA GLY A 33 -12.56 7.13 27.46
C GLY A 33 -12.35 8.35 28.37
N ARG A 34 -13.43 9.06 28.71
CA ARG A 34 -13.31 10.17 29.67
C ARG A 34 -12.90 9.65 31.04
N GLY A 35 -12.05 10.39 31.76
CA GLY A 35 -11.64 10.05 33.13
C GLY A 35 -10.44 9.10 33.24
N ILE A 36 -9.70 8.84 32.15
CA ILE A 36 -8.45 8.07 32.18
C ILE A 36 -7.28 8.95 32.62
N VAL A 37 -6.47 8.44 33.54
CA VAL A 37 -5.30 9.14 34.10
C VAL A 37 -4.23 9.37 33.02
N ASP A 38 -3.97 8.36 32.18
CA ASP A 38 -2.92 8.39 31.16
C ASP A 38 -3.35 9.04 29.83
N TYR A 39 -4.44 9.80 29.84
CA TYR A 39 -5.00 10.45 28.64
C TYR A 39 -3.94 11.23 27.85
N GLY A 40 -3.13 12.04 28.54
CA GLY A 40 -2.12 12.86 27.89
C GLY A 40 -1.02 12.04 27.22
N GLN A 41 -0.61 10.95 27.86
CA GLN A 41 0.41 10.04 27.34
C GLN A 41 -0.11 9.28 26.12
N ASP A 42 -1.25 8.60 26.24
CA ASP A 42 -1.84 7.80 25.15
C ASP A 42 -2.10 8.65 23.91
N VAL A 43 -2.58 9.89 24.10
CA VAL A 43 -2.81 10.82 23.00
C VAL A 43 -1.49 11.29 22.36
N ALA A 44 -0.41 11.46 23.13
CA ALA A 44 0.90 11.81 22.59
C ALA A 44 1.52 10.65 21.81
N GLU A 45 1.46 9.43 22.37
CA GLU A 45 1.92 8.20 21.71
C GLU A 45 1.17 7.97 20.39
N ASN A 46 -0.16 8.05 20.40
CA ASN A 46 -0.97 7.89 19.18
C ASN A 46 -0.53 8.86 18.07
N ARG A 47 -0.27 10.12 18.40
CA ARG A 47 0.20 11.11 17.42
C ARG A 47 1.59 10.77 16.89
N LEU A 48 2.50 10.34 17.77
CA LEU A 48 3.83 9.94 17.37
C LEU A 48 3.76 8.75 16.41
N HIS A 49 2.98 7.73 16.73
CA HIS A 49 2.78 6.55 15.89
C HIS A 49 2.22 6.90 14.52
N VAL A 50 1.25 7.83 14.44
CA VAL A 50 0.76 8.30 13.14
C VAL A 50 1.83 9.07 12.37
N LEU A 51 2.62 9.91 13.04
CA LEU A 51 3.67 10.71 12.41
C LEU A 51 4.79 9.85 11.81
N GLU A 52 5.17 8.77 12.49
CA GLU A 52 6.18 7.82 12.03
C GLU A 52 5.61 6.72 11.12
N SER A 53 4.34 6.83 10.73
CA SER A 53 3.65 5.78 9.96
C SER A 53 3.77 4.39 10.60
N PHE A 54 3.58 4.31 11.92
CA PHE A 54 3.64 3.07 12.71
C PHE A 54 4.93 2.26 12.51
N ALA A 55 6.08 2.94 12.34
CA ALA A 55 7.38 2.33 12.08
C ALA A 55 7.71 1.18 13.04
N ASN A 56 7.82 -0.04 12.52
CA ASN A 56 8.11 -1.24 13.31
C ASN A 56 8.55 -2.39 12.39
N THR A 57 9.19 -3.43 12.96
CA THR A 57 9.50 -4.69 12.28
C THR A 57 8.26 -5.58 12.13
N THR A 58 7.25 -5.39 12.97
CA THR A 58 5.96 -6.11 12.91
C THR A 58 4.84 -5.20 12.44
N SER A 59 4.00 -5.68 11.52
CA SER A 59 2.84 -4.91 11.07
C SER A 59 1.85 -4.66 12.22
N PRO A 60 1.13 -3.53 12.21
CA PRO A 60 0.06 -3.27 13.18
C PRO A 60 -1.00 -4.38 13.20
N SER A 61 -1.43 -4.80 14.41
CA SER A 61 -2.34 -5.95 14.58
C SER A 61 -3.80 -5.66 14.22
N ASN A 62 -4.23 -4.41 14.35
CA ASN A 62 -5.60 -3.96 14.06
C ASN A 62 -5.56 -2.79 13.07
N PRO A 63 -5.12 -3.01 11.82
CA PRO A 63 -5.01 -1.94 10.85
C PRO A 63 -6.38 -1.54 10.31
N VAL A 64 -6.55 -0.26 10.02
CA VAL A 64 -7.71 0.24 9.27
C VAL A 64 -7.37 0.37 7.79
N THR A 65 -8.32 0.12 6.89
CA THR A 65 -8.11 0.28 5.44
C THR A 65 -7.54 1.66 5.11
N GLY A 66 -6.46 1.69 4.33
CA GLY A 66 -5.70 2.90 3.99
C GLY A 66 -4.62 3.28 5.00
N GLN A 67 -4.45 2.54 6.09
CA GLN A 67 -3.40 2.80 7.07
C GLN A 67 -2.00 2.57 6.47
N LEU A 68 -1.10 3.51 6.76
CA LEU A 68 0.32 3.40 6.40
C LEU A 68 1.10 2.65 7.47
N TRP A 69 2.13 1.91 7.04
CA TRP A 69 3.08 1.22 7.89
C TRP A 69 4.49 1.29 7.29
N TRP A 70 5.46 1.81 8.05
CA TRP A 70 6.88 1.73 7.69
C TRP A 70 7.51 0.46 8.26
N ASP A 71 7.84 -0.49 7.37
CA ASP A 71 8.48 -1.75 7.74
C ASP A 71 9.99 -1.52 7.91
N THR A 72 10.48 -1.51 9.15
CA THR A 72 11.89 -1.26 9.45
C THR A 72 12.80 -2.45 9.16
N THR A 73 12.25 -3.64 8.87
CA THR A 73 13.05 -4.80 8.43
C THR A 73 13.44 -4.65 6.96
N THR A 74 12.53 -4.16 6.15
CA THR A 74 12.73 -4.00 4.69
C THR A 74 12.97 -2.55 4.26
N ASN A 75 12.79 -1.58 5.16
CA ASN A 75 12.91 -0.13 4.91
C ASN A 75 12.00 0.36 3.77
N VAL A 76 10.75 -0.12 3.73
CA VAL A 76 9.75 0.28 2.73
C VAL A 76 8.44 0.68 3.40
N LEU A 77 7.75 1.64 2.77
CA LEU A 77 6.40 2.05 3.16
C LEU A 77 5.38 1.07 2.56
N LYS A 78 4.42 0.66 3.39
CA LYS A 78 3.30 -0.20 3.00
C LYS A 78 1.97 0.44 3.37
N VAL A 79 0.92 0.07 2.66
CA VAL A 79 -0.46 0.50 2.90
C VAL A 79 -1.36 -0.72 3.12
N PHE A 80 -2.26 -0.65 4.09
CA PHE A 80 -3.25 -1.71 4.31
C PHE A 80 -4.41 -1.58 3.32
N ASP A 81 -4.60 -2.56 2.44
CA ASP A 81 -5.65 -2.56 1.42
C ASP A 81 -7.04 -3.01 1.94
N GLY A 82 -7.13 -3.36 3.23
CA GLY A 82 -8.31 -3.95 3.85
C GLY A 82 -8.18 -5.45 4.13
N SER A 83 -7.17 -6.11 3.57
CA SER A 83 -6.82 -7.50 3.84
C SER A 83 -5.37 -7.67 4.27
N THR A 84 -4.43 -7.01 3.57
CA THR A 84 -2.99 -7.14 3.82
C THR A 84 -2.25 -5.82 3.63
N PHE A 85 -1.03 -5.74 4.17
CA PHE A 85 -0.12 -4.64 3.88
C PHE A 85 0.61 -4.90 2.56
N VAL A 86 0.36 -4.03 1.58
CA VAL A 86 0.99 -4.06 0.26
C VAL A 86 1.96 -2.89 0.13
N LEU A 87 2.94 -2.98 -0.78
CA LEU A 87 3.88 -1.89 -1.01
C LEU A 87 3.14 -0.62 -1.42
N ALA A 88 3.49 0.51 -0.78
CA ALA A 88 2.95 1.83 -1.10
C ALA A 88 3.72 2.45 -2.28
N ASP A 89 3.84 1.67 -3.35
CA ASP A 89 4.49 2.06 -4.59
C ASP A 89 3.46 2.11 -5.73
N LEU A 90 3.73 2.93 -6.75
CA LEU A 90 2.97 3.00 -8.00
C LEU A 90 3.04 1.66 -8.76
N ASP A 91 3.99 0.81 -8.37
CA ASP A 91 4.25 -0.49 -8.95
C ASP A 91 3.30 -1.59 -8.52
N ASN A 92 2.46 -1.33 -7.53
CA ASN A 92 1.41 -2.26 -7.07
C ASN A 92 0.19 -2.37 -8.02
N GLY A 93 0.41 -2.17 -9.32
CA GLY A 93 -0.61 -2.35 -10.35
C GLY A 93 -0.33 -1.65 -11.68
N LEU A 94 0.44 -0.56 -11.69
CA LEU A 94 0.74 0.21 -12.91
C LEU A 94 2.15 -0.03 -13.47
N VAL A 95 3.07 -0.55 -12.66
CA VAL A 95 4.48 -0.75 -13.02
C VAL A 95 4.92 -2.20 -12.74
N LYS A 96 4.13 -3.16 -13.21
CA LYS A 96 4.71 -4.47 -13.57
C LYS A 96 5.45 -4.43 -14.93
N ASN A 97 5.59 -3.23 -15.49
CA ASN A 97 6.15 -2.98 -16.83
C ASN A 97 7.51 -2.27 -16.81
N PHE A 98 8.04 -1.91 -15.64
CA PHE A 98 9.44 -1.50 -15.55
C PHE A 98 10.23 -2.76 -15.23
N ILE A 99 10.74 -3.35 -16.30
CA ILE A 99 11.58 -4.54 -16.27
C ILE A 99 12.81 -4.22 -15.43
N GLU A 100 12.98 -4.89 -14.29
CA GLU A 100 14.28 -4.91 -13.62
C GLU A 100 15.33 -5.47 -14.59
N PRO A 101 16.57 -4.97 -14.62
CA PRO A 101 17.56 -5.25 -15.67
C PRO A 101 18.01 -6.72 -15.78
N THR A 102 17.40 -7.63 -15.02
CA THR A 102 17.78 -9.04 -14.90
C THR A 102 16.70 -10.05 -15.33
N GLU A 103 15.52 -9.64 -15.78
CA GLU A 103 14.48 -10.59 -16.21
C GLU A 103 13.96 -10.31 -17.63
N THR A 104 13.73 -11.39 -18.39
CA THR A 104 13.28 -11.35 -19.78
C THR A 104 11.91 -10.66 -19.88
N ALA A 105 11.84 -9.57 -20.63
CA ALA A 105 10.64 -8.78 -20.82
C ALA A 105 9.53 -9.58 -21.54
N VAL A 106 8.49 -9.99 -20.81
CA VAL A 106 7.26 -10.52 -21.42
C VAL A 106 6.19 -9.43 -21.38
N ILE A 107 6.04 -8.69 -22.48
CA ILE A 107 4.96 -7.72 -22.64
C ILE A 107 3.67 -8.50 -22.90
N ASN A 108 2.74 -8.50 -21.93
CA ASN A 108 1.47 -9.20 -22.06
C ASN A 108 0.54 -8.54 -23.10
N SER A 109 -0.48 -9.28 -23.53
CA SER A 109 -1.43 -8.91 -24.61
C SER A 109 -2.23 -7.61 -24.42
N LYS A 110 -2.03 -6.85 -23.33
CA LYS A 110 -2.72 -5.59 -23.05
C LYS A 110 -1.85 -4.34 -23.21
N HIS A 111 -0.53 -4.47 -23.39
CA HIS A 111 0.37 -3.32 -23.58
C HIS A 111 1.01 -3.38 -24.98
N GLN A 112 0.85 -2.30 -25.73
CA GLN A 112 1.29 -2.15 -27.12
C GLN A 112 2.57 -1.31 -27.15
N LEU A 113 3.64 -1.81 -27.77
CA LEU A 113 4.81 -0.98 -28.07
C LEU A 113 4.52 -0.16 -29.34
N ILE A 114 4.46 1.16 -29.20
CA ILE A 114 4.25 2.11 -30.30
C ILE A 114 5.56 2.85 -30.52
N VAL A 115 6.08 2.82 -31.75
CA VAL A 115 7.28 3.58 -32.15
C VAL A 115 6.89 4.40 -33.39
N ASN A 116 7.14 5.71 -33.36
CA ASN A 116 6.79 6.63 -34.45
C ASN A 116 5.32 6.52 -34.92
N ASP A 117 4.39 6.41 -33.96
CA ASP A 117 2.94 6.27 -34.19
C ASP A 117 2.52 5.00 -34.95
N GLU A 118 3.41 4.01 -35.08
CA GLU A 118 3.15 2.72 -35.71
C GLU A 118 3.21 1.57 -34.69
N TYR A 119 2.29 0.61 -34.80
CA TYR A 119 2.19 -0.54 -33.90
C TYR A 119 3.23 -1.60 -34.28
N VAL A 120 4.11 -1.97 -33.35
CA VAL A 120 5.31 -2.76 -33.66
C VAL A 120 5.08 -4.29 -33.61
N ILE A 121 3.94 -4.77 -33.10
CA ILE A 121 3.71 -6.22 -32.87
C ILE A 121 2.30 -6.67 -33.27
N GLU A 122 2.09 -7.11 -34.52
CA GLU A 122 0.84 -7.79 -34.88
C GLU A 122 0.62 -9.09 -34.09
N ALA A 123 -0.65 -9.50 -33.93
CA ALA A 123 -1.04 -10.64 -33.11
C ALA A 123 -0.27 -11.91 -33.49
N GLY A 124 0.62 -12.37 -32.60
CA GLY A 124 1.44 -13.56 -32.81
C GLY A 124 2.93 -13.31 -33.11
N GLY A 125 3.37 -12.04 -33.22
CA GLY A 125 4.79 -11.69 -33.35
C GLY A 125 5.56 -11.70 -32.02
N THR A 126 6.87 -11.98 -32.08
CA THR A 126 7.80 -11.93 -30.94
C THR A 126 8.80 -10.80 -31.15
N LEU A 127 8.93 -9.89 -30.19
CA LEU A 127 9.95 -8.83 -30.19
C LEU A 127 11.22 -9.32 -29.49
N ILE A 128 12.36 -9.31 -30.18
CA ILE A 128 13.68 -9.63 -29.61
C ILE A 128 14.50 -8.34 -29.53
N ILE A 129 14.94 -7.94 -28.33
CA ILE A 129 15.83 -6.81 -28.09
C ILE A 129 17.20 -7.36 -27.68
N GLU A 130 18.16 -7.36 -28.60
CA GLU A 130 19.53 -7.78 -28.29
C GLU A 130 20.38 -6.58 -27.84
N ALA A 131 21.15 -6.75 -26.77
CA ALA A 131 22.07 -5.73 -26.27
C ALA A 131 23.09 -5.37 -27.37
N ASN A 132 23.07 -4.10 -27.81
CA ASN A 132 23.93 -3.49 -28.85
C ASN A 132 23.53 -3.72 -30.32
N ALA A 133 22.32 -4.18 -30.62
CA ALA A 133 21.79 -4.20 -31.99
C ALA A 133 20.73 -3.10 -32.20
N SER A 134 20.72 -2.48 -33.39
CA SER A 134 19.58 -1.66 -33.83
C SER A 134 18.32 -2.53 -33.89
N LEU A 135 17.17 -1.93 -33.56
CA LEU A 135 15.87 -2.60 -33.57
C LEU A 135 15.59 -3.24 -34.95
N VAL A 136 15.56 -4.56 -35.03
CA VAL A 136 15.15 -5.30 -36.23
C VAL A 136 13.71 -5.78 -36.02
N ILE A 137 12.77 -5.16 -36.73
CA ILE A 137 11.38 -5.64 -36.80
C ILE A 137 11.36 -6.74 -37.87
N LEU A 138 11.33 -8.01 -37.43
CA LEU A 138 11.10 -9.14 -38.33
C LEU A 138 9.58 -9.25 -38.56
N GLY A 139 9.13 -8.82 -39.74
CA GLY A 139 7.76 -9.05 -40.20
C GLY A 139 7.47 -10.54 -40.38
N VAL A 140 6.23 -10.93 -40.08
CA VAL A 140 5.66 -12.25 -40.40
C VAL A 140 5.43 -12.31 -41.91
N ILE A 141 5.60 -13.49 -42.51
CA ILE A 141 5.24 -13.79 -43.91
C ILE A 141 3.74 -13.61 -44.12
#